data_AF-A0A4R5DGH2-F1
#
_entry.id   AF-A0A4R5DGH2-F1
#
_cell.length_a   1.000
_cell.length_b   1.000
_cell.length_c   1.000
_cell.angle_alpha   90.00
_cell.angle_beta   90.00
_cell.angle_gamma   90.00
#
_symmetry.space_group_name_H-M   'P 1'
#
loop_
_entity.id
_entity.type
_entity.pdbx_description
1 polymer ?
#
loop_
_entity_poly.entity_id
_entity_poly.type
_entity_poly.pdbx_seq_one_letter_code
_entity_poly.pdbx_strand_id
1 'polypeptide(L)' 'MPQPTTLPDVGELTGVPERGVESGCWLLDGYLLLGADETLLASGQPLRITGHVEHDVLTTCQQGTPFRVENAVPIQ' A
#
# COMPACT_ATOMS: atom_id res chain seq x y z
N MET A 1 19.24 -2.29 25.08
CA MET A 1 18.23 -3.27 24.63
C MET A 1 18.40 -3.45 23.12
N PRO A 2 18.17 -4.63 22.54
CA PRO A 2 18.67 -5.00 21.21
C PRO A 2 18.16 -4.09 20.08
N GLN A 3 18.99 -3.96 19.04
CA GLN A 3 18.91 -3.07 17.88
C GLN A 3 17.65 -3.28 17.01
N PRO A 4 17.14 -2.24 16.30
CA PRO A 4 15.84 -2.26 15.61
C PRO A 4 15.87 -3.28 14.49
N THR A 5 14.89 -4.19 14.46
CA THR A 5 14.80 -5.19 13.38
C THR A 5 13.48 -5.01 12.67
N THR A 6 13.47 -4.08 11.74
CA THR A 6 12.57 -4.20 10.60
C THR A 6 13.31 -3.69 9.39
N LEU A 7 14.03 -4.61 8.73
CA LEU A 7 14.32 -4.43 7.31
C LEU A 7 12.96 -4.21 6.62
N PRO A 8 12.82 -3.25 5.70
CA PRO A 8 11.59 -3.18 4.92
C PRO A 8 11.42 -4.53 4.23
N ASP A 9 10.28 -5.19 4.44
CA ASP A 9 9.85 -6.28 3.58
C ASP A 9 9.54 -5.64 2.22
N VAL A 10 10.60 -5.40 1.44
CA VAL A 10 10.51 -4.80 0.12
C VAL A 10 9.64 -5.71 -0.72
N GLY A 11 8.56 -5.13 -1.24
CA GLY A 11 7.51 -5.86 -1.93
C GLY A 11 7.16 -5.22 -3.26
N GLU A 12 6.66 -6.05 -4.14
CA GLU A 12 5.97 -5.64 -5.36
C GLU A 12 4.56 -6.22 -5.31
N LEU A 13 3.56 -5.35 -5.44
CA LEU A 13 2.16 -5.71 -5.56
C LEU A 13 1.71 -5.42 -6.98
N THR A 14 0.93 -6.33 -7.57
CA THR A 14 0.40 -6.15 -8.92
C THR A 14 -1.08 -6.49 -8.94
N GLY A 15 -1.90 -5.57 -9.42
CA GLY A 15 -3.34 -5.77 -9.57
C GLY A 15 -4.10 -4.45 -9.61
N VAL A 16 -5.43 -4.52 -9.49
CA VAL A 16 -6.29 -3.32 -9.48
C VAL A 16 -6.53 -2.92 -8.03
N PRO A 17 -6.12 -1.71 -7.60
CA PRO A 17 -6.43 -1.23 -6.26
C PRO A 17 -7.94 -1.12 -6.03
N GLU A 18 -8.39 -1.56 -4.87
CA GLU A 18 -9.79 -1.51 -4.45
C GLU A 18 -9.98 -0.51 -3.32
N ARG A 19 -11.18 0.09 -3.25
CA ARG A 19 -11.53 0.95 -2.13
C ARG A 19 -11.77 0.12 -0.87
N GLY A 20 -11.19 0.57 0.24
CA GLY A 20 -11.59 0.12 1.56
C GLY A 20 -12.98 0.64 1.95
N VAL A 21 -13.52 0.07 3.02
CA VAL A 21 -14.74 0.51 3.71
C VAL A 21 -14.58 1.94 4.23
N GLU A 22 -13.42 2.28 4.80
CA GLU A 22 -13.14 3.64 5.23
C GLU A 22 -12.75 4.54 4.06
N SER A 23 -13.27 5.78 4.06
CA SER A 23 -13.03 6.76 3.01
C SER A 23 -11.54 7.08 2.86
N GLY A 24 -11.03 7.01 1.63
CA GLY A 24 -9.63 7.32 1.30
C GLY A 24 -8.66 6.16 1.54
N CYS A 25 -9.13 5.03 2.08
CA CYS A 25 -8.31 3.84 2.22
C CYS A 25 -8.35 3.02 0.94
N TRP A 26 -7.17 2.59 0.48
CA TRP A 26 -7.00 1.79 -0.73
C TRP A 26 -6.27 0.50 -0.40
N LEU A 27 -6.76 -0.60 -0.96
CA LEU A 27 -6.26 -1.93 -0.70
C LEU A 27 -5.80 -2.60 -2.00
N LEU A 28 -4.75 -3.42 -1.91
CA LEU A 28 -4.36 -4.37 -2.96
C LEU A 28 -3.83 -5.64 -2.29
N ASP A 29 -4.42 -6.80 -2.60
CA ASP A 29 -4.05 -8.10 -2.01
C ASP A 29 -3.98 -8.10 -0.47
N GLY A 30 -4.86 -7.34 0.18
CA GLY A 30 -4.90 -7.22 1.64
C GLY A 30 -3.88 -6.24 2.24
N TYR A 31 -3.13 -5.51 1.42
CA TYR A 31 -2.25 -4.42 1.87
C TYR A 31 -2.91 -3.06 1.76
N LEU A 32 -2.77 -2.23 2.79
CA LEU A 32 -3.18 -0.83 2.81
C LEU A 32 -2.11 0.04 2.14
N LEU A 33 -2.47 0.68 1.03
CA LEU A 33 -1.56 1.49 0.23
C LEU A 33 -1.42 2.90 0.83
N LEU A 34 -0.29 3.15 1.50
CA LEU A 34 0.00 4.44 2.13
C LEU A 34 0.85 5.32 1.22
N GLY A 35 0.45 6.58 1.04
CA GLY A 35 1.24 7.61 0.36
C GLY A 35 1.23 7.55 -1.18
N ALA A 36 0.42 6.68 -1.78
CA ALA A 36 0.22 6.65 -3.22
C ALA A 36 -0.75 7.74 -3.70
N ASP A 37 -0.65 8.09 -4.99
CA ASP A 37 -1.56 9.04 -5.65
C ASP A 37 -2.97 8.45 -5.75
N GLU A 38 -3.93 9.01 -5.02
CA GLU A 38 -5.31 8.53 -5.00
C GLU A 38 -6.00 8.56 -6.37
N THR A 39 -5.64 9.50 -7.26
CA THR A 39 -6.22 9.56 -8.61
C THR A 39 -5.74 8.40 -9.45
N LEU A 40 -4.48 7.98 -9.27
CA LEU A 40 -3.93 6.80 -9.92
C LEU A 40 -4.56 5.52 -9.37
N LEU A 41 -4.71 5.40 -8.04
CA LEU A 41 -5.39 4.26 -7.41
C LEU A 41 -6.85 4.16 -7.86
N ALA A 42 -7.54 5.30 -8.01
CA ALA A 42 -8.92 5.37 -8.46
C ALA A 42 -9.11 5.16 -9.96
N SER A 43 -8.04 4.98 -10.74
CA SER A 43 -8.10 4.82 -12.19
C SER A 43 -8.82 3.55 -12.64
N GLY A 44 -8.93 2.54 -11.75
CA GLY A 44 -9.47 1.22 -12.07
C GLY A 44 -8.58 0.39 -13.01
N GLN A 45 -7.37 0.86 -13.29
CA GLN A 45 -6.39 0.15 -14.10
C GLN A 45 -5.52 -0.75 -13.21
N PRO A 46 -5.01 -1.87 -13.75
CA PRO A 46 -4.01 -2.64 -13.03
C PRO A 46 -2.72 -1.82 -12.89
N LEU A 47 -2.19 -1.81 -11.67
CA LEU A 47 -0.96 -1.11 -11.31
C LEU A 47 0.09 -2.12 -10.88
N ARG A 48 1.35 -1.76 -11.12
CA ARG A 48 2.52 -2.32 -10.44
C ARG A 48 2.99 -1.33 -9.39
N ILE A 49 2.96 -1.76 -8.13
CA ILE A 49 3.28 -0.95 -6.96
C ILE A 49 4.50 -1.55 -6.28
N THR A 50 5.50 -0.72 -6.02
CA THR A 50 6.69 -1.10 -5.24
C THR A 50 6.76 -0.29 -3.96
N GLY A 51 7.27 -0.91 -2.91
CA GLY A 51 7.39 -0.29 -1.60
C GLY A 51 7.76 -1.31 -0.54
N HIS A 52 7.30 -1.09 0.69
CA HIS A 52 7.57 -2.00 1.79
C HIS A 52 6.45 -2.04 2.82
N VAL A 53 6.35 -3.16 3.53
CA VAL A 53 5.49 -3.24 4.73
C VAL A 53 6.03 -2.31 5.80
N GLU A 54 5.20 -1.37 6.25
CA GLU A 54 5.55 -0.41 7.28
C GLU A 54 4.90 -0.82 8.60
N HIS A 55 5.73 -1.24 9.54
CA HIS A 55 5.28 -1.65 10.86
C HIS A 55 5.18 -0.42 11.79
N ASP A 56 4.35 -0.52 12.83
CA ASP A 56 4.19 0.49 13.89
C ASP A 56 3.73 1.89 13.41
N VAL A 57 3.15 1.99 12.22
CA VAL A 57 2.55 3.23 11.71
C VAL A 57 1.13 3.42 12.26
N LEU A 58 0.84 4.64 12.70
CA LEU A 58 -0.53 5.04 13.06
C LEU A 58 -1.32 5.35 11.78
N THR A 59 -2.43 4.65 11.58
CA THR A 59 -3.35 4.85 10.47
C THR A 59 -4.78 4.96 10.97
N THR A 60 -5.63 5.68 10.24
CA THR A 60 -7.09 5.72 10.49
C THR A 60 -7.82 4.58 9.81
N CYS A 61 -7.18 3.88 8.88
CA CYS A 61 -7.73 2.70 8.22
C CYS A 61 -7.52 1.48 9.11
N GLN A 62 -8.58 0.74 9.38
CA GLN A 62 -8.60 -0.49 10.19
C GLN A 62 -8.50 -1.76 9.34
N GLN A 63 -8.34 -1.61 8.02
CA GLN A 63 -8.23 -2.72 7.08
C GLN A 63 -6.86 -2.77 6.42
N GLY A 64 -6.38 -3.99 6.25
CA GLY A 64 -5.15 -4.32 5.53
C GLY A 64 -3.87 -4.12 6.34
N THR A 65 -2.79 -4.71 5.85
CA THR A 65 -1.44 -4.52 6.40
C THR A 65 -0.83 -3.25 5.79
N PRO A 66 -0.36 -2.27 6.59
CA PRO A 66 0.22 -1.04 6.05
C PRO A 66 1.40 -1.29 5.13
N PHE A 67 1.33 -0.75 3.92
CA PHE A 67 2.36 -0.85 2.90
C PHE A 67 2.67 0.56 2.39
N ARG A 68 3.87 1.05 2.68
CA ARG A 68 4.32 2.36 2.20
C ARG A 68 4.66 2.26 0.73
N VAL A 69 3.91 2.96 -0.10
CA VAL A 69 4.15 3.01 -1.54
C VAL A 69 5.30 3.97 -1.82
N GLU A 70 6.30 3.48 -2.55
CA GLU A 70 7.43 4.27 -3.03
C GLU A 70 7.26 4.63 -4.50
N ASN A 71 6.65 3.72 -5.28
CA ASN A 71 6.33 3.95 -6.68
C ASN A 71 5.08 3.15 -7.08
N ALA A 72 4.27 3.73 -7.95
CA ALA A 72 3.11 3.09 -8.54
C ALA A 72 2.99 3.51 -10.00
N VAL A 73 2.86 2.53 -10.90
CA VAL A 73 2.73 2.78 -12.34
C VAL A 73 1.65 1.87 -12.94
N PRO A 74 0.87 2.36 -13.92
CA PRO A 74 -0.01 1.49 -14.69
C PRO A 74 0.77 0.40 -15.40
N ILE A 75 0.21 -0.80 -15.44
CA ILE A 75 0.68 -1.88 -16.31
C ILE A 75 -0.40 -2.15 -17.36
N GLN A 76 0.03 -2.33 -18.60
CA GLN A 76 -0.86 -2.60 -19.74
C GLN A 76 -1.02 -4.09 -19.95
#